data_AF-A0A957AW15-F1
#
_entry.id   AF-A0A957AW15-F1
#
_cell.length_a   1.000
_cell.length_b   1.000
_cell.length_c   1.000
_cell.angle_alpha   90.00
_cell.angle_beta   90.00
_cell.angle_gamma   90.00
#
_symmetry.space_group_name_H-M   'P 1'
#
loop_
_entity.id
_entity.type
_entity.pdbx_description
1 polymer ?
#
loop_
_entity_poly.entity_id
_entity_poly.type
_entity_poly.pdbx_seq_one_letter_code
_entity_poly.pdbx_strand_id
1 'polypeptide(L)'
;IDNVSLILPYLCLLDWFWYIIRCDEVAVVETDGNGRFDTSIWYLCFGDHPDLYFWVEYAIGGVWTTVYRPSIGCHTYWNYVCGSEVTIRVTDPRVAWCEPVPRVPGNHLAILGIGENIGFQQIEGPLTGAQRGLTISGGGTIPGSPFGGVLEPRVYFGEDLIGNGITHYRWSYRKIADSNNSTVSDIWHAMDRQVVRHYAYVAPDGRLKFKPYTLGPDTDPALTVTGLNLFQIQPEDPPAGSWTPQVNAHENTASAHFETHLLNGGNAYLGAGKYELKLELFNNAGTRIPFQDGAITNVQPVVAVGNAPFGTSEVDTDPAPAANLIVESGKVVAFRMIVHVDNLPCEAEIHPVKIGTVEANPCGFLNYSTTADLVTLSFKARHEHDFATFSFNINRGSVGSVEAADGRVGSPQDGYSEANGEYSKNVTAAYLLRALTPTGDSCVRAAFAETLSVDAMATNGWSRLSYLDRDGMPLAFALAPVSDLGE
;
A
#
# COMPACT_ATOMS: atom_id res chain seq x y z
N ILE A 1 15.28 -48.20 46.00
CA ILE A 1 15.96 -46.89 46.12
C ILE A 1 14.90 -45.88 45.75
N ASP A 2 14.26 -45.28 46.74
CA ASP A 2 13.31 -44.21 46.49
C ASP A 2 14.11 -42.99 46.04
N ASN A 3 13.70 -42.37 44.93
CA ASN A 3 14.34 -41.23 44.23
C ASN A 3 15.28 -41.53 43.05
N VAL A 4 15.32 -42.74 42.47
CA VAL A 4 16.07 -43.01 41.21
C VAL A 4 15.63 -42.06 40.08
N SER A 5 14.35 -41.69 40.04
CA SER A 5 13.78 -40.74 39.08
C SER A 5 14.42 -39.34 39.12
N LEU A 6 14.98 -38.91 40.26
CA LEU A 6 15.67 -37.62 40.36
C LEU A 6 17.05 -37.62 39.70
N ILE A 7 17.65 -38.80 39.50
CA ILE A 7 18.99 -38.96 38.91
C ILE A 7 18.91 -39.22 37.40
N LEU A 8 17.81 -39.81 36.90
CA LEU A 8 17.61 -40.14 35.48
C LEU A 8 17.95 -39.00 34.49
N PRO A 9 17.53 -37.73 34.72
CA PRO A 9 17.87 -36.63 33.80
C PRO A 9 19.36 -36.28 33.76
N TYR A 10 20.11 -36.62 34.82
CA TYR A 10 21.54 -36.31 34.96
C TYR A 10 22.44 -37.48 34.54
N LEU A 11 21.89 -38.70 34.41
CA LEU A 11 22.59 -39.82 33.80
C LEU A 11 23.04 -39.48 32.38
N CYS A 12 22.36 -38.53 31.72
CA CYS A 12 22.67 -37.90 30.43
C CYS A 12 24.14 -37.43 30.27
N LEU A 13 24.84 -37.16 31.38
CA LEU A 13 26.24 -36.71 31.43
C LEU A 13 27.27 -37.85 31.57
N LEU A 14 26.83 -39.10 31.72
CA LEU A 14 27.69 -40.27 31.93
C LEU A 14 27.77 -41.12 30.65
N ASP A 15 28.66 -40.71 29.75
CA ASP A 15 28.88 -41.28 28.41
C ASP A 15 29.09 -42.81 28.36
N TRP A 16 29.69 -43.38 29.40
CA TRP A 16 30.05 -44.79 29.51
C TRP A 16 28.88 -45.76 29.76
N PHE A 17 27.64 -45.32 29.91
CA PHE A 17 26.47 -46.21 30.12
C PHE A 17 25.55 -46.34 28.87
N TRP A 18 25.72 -45.48 27.86
CA TRP A 18 24.79 -45.39 26.73
C TRP A 18 24.76 -46.59 25.79
N TYR A 19 25.85 -47.36 25.71
CA TYR A 19 25.91 -48.54 24.84
C TYR A 19 24.94 -49.65 25.26
N ILE A 20 24.35 -49.54 26.47
CA ILE A 20 23.39 -50.50 27.03
C ILE A 20 21.94 -50.09 26.68
N ILE A 21 21.69 -48.82 26.35
CA ILE A 21 20.35 -48.34 26.03
C ILE A 21 19.97 -48.79 24.62
N ARG A 22 18.83 -49.46 24.52
CA ARG A 22 18.23 -49.90 23.26
C ARG A 22 16.91 -49.19 23.06
N CYS A 23 16.63 -48.79 21.83
CA CYS A 23 15.34 -48.25 21.44
C CYS A 23 14.63 -49.29 20.59
N ASP A 24 13.40 -49.61 20.97
CA ASP A 24 12.48 -50.36 20.13
C ASP A 24 11.53 -49.36 19.47
N GLU A 25 11.34 -49.49 18.16
CA GLU A 25 10.37 -48.65 17.43
C GLU A 25 8.95 -49.09 17.82
N VAL A 26 8.23 -48.18 18.48
CA VAL A 26 6.86 -48.44 18.96
C VAL A 26 5.79 -47.91 18.00
N ALA A 27 6.09 -46.88 17.22
CA ALA A 27 5.19 -46.31 16.22
C ALA A 27 5.95 -45.41 15.23
N VAL A 28 5.41 -45.29 14.02
CA VAL A 28 5.74 -44.24 13.04
C VAL A 28 4.46 -43.46 12.77
N VAL A 29 4.54 -42.14 12.88
CA VAL A 29 3.40 -41.23 12.69
C VAL A 29 3.77 -40.12 11.71
N GLU A 30 2.81 -39.72 10.90
CA GLU A 30 2.93 -38.54 10.03
C GLU A 30 2.37 -37.33 10.77
N THR A 31 3.04 -36.18 10.65
CA THR A 31 2.52 -34.92 11.17
C THR A 31 1.41 -34.39 10.26
N ASP A 32 0.40 -33.74 10.83
CA ASP A 32 -0.59 -32.99 10.06
C ASP A 32 0.00 -31.72 9.43
N GLY A 33 -0.82 -30.97 8.68
CA GLY A 33 -0.41 -29.73 8.03
C GLY A 33 0.02 -28.60 8.97
N ASN A 34 -0.22 -28.76 10.28
CA ASN A 34 0.16 -27.83 11.34
C ASN A 34 1.32 -28.37 12.21
N GLY A 35 1.94 -29.49 11.80
CA GLY A 35 3.05 -30.10 12.52
C GLY A 35 2.64 -30.89 13.78
N ARG A 36 1.35 -31.16 13.99
CA ARG A 36 0.86 -31.98 15.12
C ARG A 36 0.91 -33.46 14.79
N PHE A 37 1.10 -34.29 15.82
CA PHE A 37 1.07 -35.75 15.71
C PHE A 37 0.48 -36.34 16.98
N ASP A 38 -0.17 -37.49 16.86
CA ASP A 38 -0.67 -38.27 17.98
C ASP A 38 -0.55 -39.77 17.71
N THR A 39 -0.44 -40.55 18.79
CA THR A 39 -0.49 -42.02 18.72
C THR A 39 -0.95 -42.58 20.06
N SER A 40 -1.47 -43.80 20.03
CA SER A 40 -1.89 -44.54 21.22
C SER A 40 -0.90 -45.67 21.51
N ILE A 41 -0.24 -45.61 22.67
CA ILE A 41 0.67 -46.66 23.16
C ILE A 41 0.00 -47.34 24.35
N TRP A 42 -0.19 -48.66 24.27
CA TRP A 42 -0.79 -49.45 25.34
C TRP A 42 0.26 -49.90 26.34
N TYR A 43 0.07 -49.55 27.61
CA TYR A 43 0.90 -50.00 28.72
C TYR A 43 0.03 -50.25 29.97
N LEU A 44 0.55 -51.03 30.93
CA LEU A 44 -0.19 -51.33 32.16
C LEU A 44 -0.27 -50.08 33.05
N CYS A 45 -1.47 -49.76 33.56
CA CYS A 45 -1.68 -48.58 34.40
C CYS A 45 -1.00 -48.65 35.79
N PHE A 46 -0.46 -49.82 36.15
CA PHE A 46 0.29 -50.03 37.38
C PHE A 46 1.71 -50.48 37.03
N GLY A 47 2.71 -49.72 37.46
CA GLY A 47 4.12 -50.04 37.23
C GLY A 47 4.88 -48.92 36.52
N ASP A 48 5.91 -49.31 35.79
CA ASP A 48 6.77 -48.42 35.00
C ASP A 48 6.03 -47.86 33.78
N HIS A 49 6.25 -46.59 33.47
CA HIS A 49 5.67 -45.92 32.30
C HIS A 49 6.65 -45.95 31.13
N PRO A 50 6.17 -45.92 29.87
CA PRO A 50 7.07 -45.95 28.72
C PRO A 50 8.00 -44.73 28.69
N ASP A 51 9.27 -44.98 28.37
CA ASP A 51 10.26 -43.96 28.06
C ASP A 51 10.22 -43.66 26.56
N LEU A 52 9.91 -42.42 26.18
CA LEU A 52 9.71 -42.07 24.77
C LEU A 52 10.92 -41.30 24.20
N TYR A 53 11.44 -41.77 23.07
CA TYR A 53 12.47 -41.07 22.29
C TYR A 53 11.95 -40.83 20.88
N PHE A 54 12.21 -39.64 20.36
CA PHE A 54 11.69 -39.20 19.06
C PHE A 54 12.83 -38.88 18.10
N TRP A 55 12.65 -39.28 16.85
CA TRP A 55 13.39 -38.78 15.70
C TRP A 55 12.40 -38.33 14.61
N VAL A 56 12.83 -37.46 13.72
CA VAL A 56 11.98 -36.93 12.64
C VAL A 56 12.70 -37.12 11.32
N GLU A 57 11.95 -37.64 10.35
CA GLU A 57 12.33 -37.69 8.94
C GLU A 57 11.45 -36.77 8.13
N TYR A 58 12.01 -36.18 7.09
CA TYR A 58 11.32 -35.26 6.19
C TYR A 58 11.62 -35.63 4.74
N ALA A 59 10.61 -35.58 3.87
CA ALA A 59 10.75 -35.92 2.46
C ALA A 59 11.46 -34.78 1.71
N ILE A 60 12.77 -34.93 1.47
CA ILE A 60 13.59 -33.96 0.73
C ILE A 60 13.88 -34.55 -0.65
N GLY A 61 13.38 -33.89 -1.70
CA GLY A 61 13.60 -34.36 -3.09
C GLY A 61 12.99 -35.75 -3.36
N GLY A 62 11.90 -36.12 -2.67
CA GLY A 62 11.25 -37.43 -2.80
C GLY A 62 11.90 -38.56 -2.01
N VAL A 63 12.88 -38.27 -1.15
CA VAL A 63 13.56 -39.26 -0.30
C VAL A 63 13.38 -38.88 1.17
N TRP A 64 12.94 -39.84 1.99
CA TRP A 64 12.87 -39.66 3.44
C TRP A 64 14.27 -39.48 4.01
N THR A 65 14.52 -38.31 4.58
CA THR A 65 15.82 -37.92 5.12
C THR A 65 15.64 -37.57 6.59
N THR A 66 16.47 -38.14 7.47
CA THR A 66 16.47 -37.77 8.88
C THR A 66 16.92 -36.31 9.07
N VAL A 67 16.06 -35.51 9.74
CA VAL A 67 16.26 -34.07 9.98
C VAL A 67 16.32 -33.72 11.47
N TYR A 68 15.87 -34.62 12.33
CA TYR A 68 16.01 -34.49 13.78
C TYR A 68 16.31 -35.85 14.39
N ARG A 69 17.50 -36.00 14.98
CA ARG A 69 17.90 -37.24 15.68
C ARG A 69 18.87 -36.90 16.80
N PRO A 70 18.36 -36.39 17.93
CA PRO A 70 19.20 -35.97 19.03
C PRO A 70 19.81 -37.18 19.76
N SER A 71 20.75 -36.95 20.67
CA SER A 71 21.28 -38.03 21.50
C SER A 71 20.17 -38.61 22.38
N ILE A 72 20.03 -39.95 22.37
CA ILE A 72 19.02 -40.67 23.16
C ILE A 72 19.12 -40.27 24.63
N GLY A 73 20.33 -40.23 25.18
CA GLY A 73 20.52 -40.03 26.62
C GLY A 73 19.97 -38.73 27.21
N CYS A 74 19.96 -37.63 26.45
CA CYS A 74 19.47 -36.34 26.93
C CYS A 74 18.07 -35.98 26.41
N HIS A 75 17.53 -36.76 25.47
CA HIS A 75 16.31 -36.41 24.73
C HIS A 75 15.26 -37.53 24.77
N THR A 76 15.43 -38.48 25.68
CA THR A 76 14.38 -39.41 26.10
C THR A 76 13.49 -38.73 27.14
N TYR A 77 12.18 -38.79 26.91
CA TYR A 77 11.14 -38.44 27.86
C TYR A 77 10.92 -39.64 28.79
N TRP A 78 11.63 -39.64 29.91
CA TRP A 78 11.59 -40.72 30.89
C TRP A 78 10.26 -40.75 31.65
N ASN A 79 9.68 -41.94 31.85
CA ASN A 79 8.40 -42.16 32.53
C ASN A 79 7.28 -41.25 32.01
N TYR A 80 7.03 -41.31 30.71
CA TYR A 80 6.12 -40.39 30.03
C TYR A 80 4.71 -40.40 30.65
N VAL A 81 4.15 -39.20 30.89
CA VAL A 81 2.81 -39.03 31.45
C VAL A 81 1.78 -39.11 30.32
N CYS A 82 0.89 -40.09 30.36
CA CYS A 82 -0.17 -40.22 29.36
C CYS A 82 -1.03 -38.94 29.28
N GLY A 83 -1.24 -38.45 28.06
CA GLY A 83 -2.05 -37.27 27.77
C GLY A 83 -1.32 -35.92 27.92
N SER A 84 -0.05 -35.89 28.33
CA SER A 84 0.76 -34.68 28.18
C SER A 84 1.15 -34.46 26.71
N GLU A 85 1.63 -33.27 26.36
CA GLU A 85 2.13 -32.95 25.02
C GLU A 85 3.66 -33.08 24.96
N VAL A 86 4.17 -33.44 23.77
CA VAL A 86 5.60 -33.40 23.44
C VAL A 86 5.82 -32.39 22.33
N THR A 87 6.72 -31.43 22.55
CA THR A 87 7.15 -30.48 21.52
C THR A 87 8.53 -30.83 21.00
N ILE A 88 8.62 -31.19 19.71
CA ILE A 88 9.89 -31.45 19.03
C ILE A 88 10.28 -30.21 18.20
N ARG A 89 11.42 -29.61 18.49
CA ARG A 89 11.95 -28.46 17.74
C ARG A 89 12.97 -28.92 16.70
N VAL A 90 12.57 -28.93 15.44
CA VAL A 90 13.46 -29.25 14.31
C VAL A 90 14.21 -27.99 13.90
N THR A 91 15.54 -28.01 13.99
CA THR A 91 16.40 -26.87 13.62
C THR A 91 17.10 -27.05 12.28
N ASP A 92 16.81 -28.14 11.57
CA ASP A 92 17.39 -28.42 10.26
C ASP A 92 16.88 -27.43 9.20
N PRO A 93 17.75 -26.61 8.60
CA PRO A 93 17.33 -25.53 7.68
C PRO A 93 16.72 -26.04 6.38
N ARG A 94 16.79 -27.35 6.09
CA ARG A 94 16.21 -27.97 4.91
C ARG A 94 14.72 -28.30 5.08
N VAL A 95 14.22 -28.26 6.32
CA VAL A 95 12.81 -28.43 6.62
C VAL A 95 12.13 -27.09 6.44
N ALA A 96 11.21 -27.01 5.47
CA ALA A 96 10.43 -25.80 5.23
C ALA A 96 9.57 -25.49 6.47
N TRP A 97 9.50 -24.22 6.86
CA TRP A 97 8.72 -23.78 8.01
C TRP A 97 7.23 -24.11 7.81
N CYS A 98 6.67 -24.91 8.73
CA CYS A 98 5.23 -25.05 8.93
C CYS A 98 4.77 -24.01 9.97
N GLU A 99 4.96 -22.72 9.70
CA GLU A 99 4.25 -21.70 10.47
C GLU A 99 2.95 -21.38 9.71
N PRO A 100 1.79 -21.30 10.40
CA PRO A 100 0.60 -20.76 9.77
C PRO A 100 0.90 -19.36 9.23
N VAL A 101 0.18 -18.97 8.19
CA VAL A 101 0.28 -17.61 7.61
C VAL A 101 0.19 -16.59 8.75
N PRO A 102 1.13 -15.61 8.84
CA PRO A 102 1.16 -14.67 9.95
C PRO A 102 -0.22 -14.03 10.13
N ARG A 103 -0.81 -14.24 11.31
CA ARG A 103 -2.09 -13.65 11.67
C ARG A 103 -1.86 -12.44 12.57
N VAL A 104 -2.79 -11.49 12.50
CA VAL A 104 -2.82 -10.45 13.53
C VAL A 104 -3.38 -11.10 14.79
N PRO A 105 -2.65 -11.10 15.91
CA PRO A 105 -3.13 -11.73 17.13
C PRO A 105 -4.34 -10.97 17.67
N GLY A 106 -5.20 -11.66 18.43
CA GLY A 106 -6.24 -11.01 19.23
C GLY A 106 -7.44 -10.45 18.46
N ASN A 107 -8.19 -9.57 19.12
CA ASN A 107 -9.34 -8.83 18.58
C ASN A 107 -8.93 -7.48 17.97
N HIS A 108 -7.79 -7.44 17.27
CA HIS A 108 -7.29 -6.20 16.67
C HIS A 108 -7.86 -5.98 15.26
N LEU A 109 -8.09 -4.71 14.94
CA LEU A 109 -8.37 -4.27 13.58
C LEU A 109 -7.28 -3.26 13.21
N ALA A 110 -6.28 -3.70 12.44
CA ALA A 110 -5.09 -2.89 12.16
C ALA A 110 -5.22 -2.19 10.80
N ILE A 111 -5.37 -0.86 10.82
CA ILE A 111 -5.45 -0.02 9.63
C ILE A 111 -4.05 0.43 9.26
N LEU A 112 -3.54 -0.05 8.13
CA LEU A 112 -2.19 0.26 7.68
C LEU A 112 -2.15 1.56 6.87
N GLY A 113 -3.09 1.76 5.95
CA GLY A 113 -3.09 2.90 5.04
C GLY A 113 -3.85 2.61 3.73
N ILE A 114 -3.46 3.30 2.67
CA ILE A 114 -4.00 3.15 1.31
C ILE A 114 -2.87 2.76 0.37
N GLY A 115 -3.04 1.62 -0.30
CA GLY A 115 -1.98 1.00 -1.09
C GLY A 115 -0.75 0.67 -0.25
N GLU A 116 0.39 0.41 -0.89
CA GLU A 116 1.63 0.08 -0.18
C GLU A 116 2.43 1.30 0.27
N ASN A 117 2.18 2.45 -0.35
CA ASN A 117 3.10 3.58 -0.31
C ASN A 117 2.58 4.78 0.49
N ILE A 118 1.34 4.73 1.01
CA ILE A 118 0.77 5.75 1.90
C ILE A 118 0.19 5.11 3.16
N GLY A 119 0.88 5.29 4.28
CA GLY A 119 0.46 4.86 5.61
C GLY A 119 -0.62 5.78 6.19
N PHE A 120 -1.36 5.30 7.20
CA PHE A 120 -2.46 6.07 7.79
C PHE A 120 -2.01 7.44 8.34
N GLN A 121 -0.85 7.50 9.02
CA GLN A 121 -0.31 8.76 9.56
C GLN A 121 0.18 9.74 8.48
N GLN A 122 0.31 9.28 7.23
CA GLN A 122 0.66 10.12 6.09
C GLN A 122 -0.57 10.73 5.41
N ILE A 123 -1.76 10.59 6.01
CA ILE A 123 -2.99 11.22 5.56
C ILE A 123 -3.35 12.35 6.53
N GLU A 124 -3.59 13.54 5.97
CA GLU A 124 -3.88 14.74 6.72
C GLU A 124 -5.11 14.60 7.63
N GLY A 125 -4.87 14.85 8.92
CA GLY A 125 -5.82 14.61 10.00
C GLY A 125 -6.94 15.65 10.11
N PRO A 126 -7.83 15.51 11.11
CA PRO A 126 -8.98 16.39 11.31
C PRO A 126 -8.63 17.86 11.63
N LEU A 127 -7.42 18.13 12.14
CA LEU A 127 -7.00 19.46 12.58
C LEU A 127 -6.48 20.36 11.45
N THR A 128 -6.25 19.82 10.25
CA THR A 128 -5.62 20.56 9.13
C THR A 128 -6.61 21.19 8.15
N GLY A 129 -7.89 21.25 8.53
CA GLY A 129 -8.91 22.06 7.85
C GLY A 129 -9.03 21.75 6.35
N ALA A 130 -8.63 22.69 5.50
CA ALA A 130 -8.66 22.53 4.04
C ALA A 130 -7.77 21.38 3.55
N GLN A 131 -6.67 21.08 4.24
CA GLN A 131 -5.73 20.03 3.84
C GLN A 131 -6.17 18.62 4.23
N ARG A 132 -7.18 18.47 5.11
CA ARG A 132 -7.67 17.18 5.59
C ARG A 132 -7.92 16.20 4.44
N GLY A 133 -7.33 15.01 4.55
CA GLY A 133 -7.44 13.93 3.57
C GLY A 133 -6.46 14.01 2.39
N LEU A 134 -5.62 15.04 2.29
CA LEU A 134 -4.45 15.05 1.40
C LEU A 134 -3.31 14.23 2.01
N THR A 135 -2.28 13.92 1.23
CA THR A 135 -1.06 13.27 1.75
C THR A 135 -0.15 14.27 2.47
N ILE A 136 0.57 13.83 3.51
CA ILE A 136 1.58 14.66 4.22
C ILE A 136 2.95 14.49 3.57
N SER A 137 3.36 13.24 3.31
CA SER A 137 4.57 12.84 2.60
C SER A 137 4.52 11.31 2.42
N GLY A 138 5.17 10.73 1.40
CA GLY A 138 5.22 9.26 1.23
C GLY A 138 5.06 8.79 -0.22
N GLY A 139 5.56 7.61 -0.55
CA GLY A 139 5.22 6.95 -1.80
C GLY A 139 5.62 7.63 -3.10
N GLY A 140 6.67 8.45 -3.08
CA GLY A 140 7.05 9.28 -4.24
C GLY A 140 6.06 10.43 -4.53
N THR A 141 5.18 10.75 -3.58
CA THR A 141 4.22 11.85 -3.69
C THR A 141 4.75 13.13 -3.06
N ILE A 142 4.28 14.26 -3.58
CA ILE A 142 4.59 15.59 -3.05
C ILE A 142 3.61 15.88 -1.90
N PRO A 143 4.03 16.48 -0.77
CA PRO A 143 3.11 16.86 0.30
C PRO A 143 1.88 17.62 -0.20
N GLY A 144 0.70 17.33 0.32
CA GLY A 144 -0.57 17.91 -0.16
C GLY A 144 -1.08 17.29 -1.46
N SER A 145 -0.66 16.07 -1.82
CA SER A 145 -1.22 15.37 -2.98
C SER A 145 -2.63 14.85 -2.69
N PRO A 146 -3.57 14.93 -3.64
CA PRO A 146 -4.86 14.27 -3.53
C PRO A 146 -4.74 12.79 -3.89
N PHE A 147 -5.81 12.05 -3.62
CA PHE A 147 -5.98 10.67 -4.04
C PHE A 147 -6.77 10.57 -5.35
N GLY A 148 -6.58 9.50 -6.12
CA GLY A 148 -7.33 9.25 -7.36
C GLY A 148 -7.22 7.79 -7.84
N GLY A 149 -7.82 7.48 -8.98
CA GLY A 149 -7.84 6.14 -9.56
C GLY A 149 -8.67 5.15 -8.74
N VAL A 150 -8.04 4.08 -8.27
CA VAL A 150 -8.64 3.06 -7.38
C VAL A 150 -7.87 3.07 -6.08
N LEU A 151 -8.52 3.43 -4.97
CA LEU A 151 -7.89 3.41 -3.65
C LEU A 151 -8.12 2.06 -2.99
N GLU A 152 -7.06 1.51 -2.41
CA GLU A 152 -7.05 0.16 -1.84
C GLU A 152 -6.72 0.26 -0.34
N PRO A 153 -7.73 0.46 0.54
CA PRO A 153 -7.50 0.45 1.97
C PRO A 153 -6.92 -0.89 2.42
N ARG A 154 -5.82 -0.85 3.18
CA ARG A 154 -5.17 -2.03 3.74
C ARG A 154 -5.51 -2.16 5.21
N VAL A 155 -6.23 -3.23 5.52
CA VAL A 155 -6.64 -3.55 6.89
C VAL A 155 -6.34 -5.01 7.16
N TYR A 156 -5.72 -5.28 8.31
CA TYR A 156 -5.59 -6.62 8.83
C TYR A 156 -6.60 -6.87 9.95
N PHE A 157 -7.17 -8.06 9.90
CA PHE A 157 -8.20 -8.54 10.81
C PHE A 157 -7.56 -9.53 11.78
N GLY A 158 -7.80 -9.32 13.07
CA GLY A 158 -7.33 -10.20 14.13
C GLY A 158 -7.94 -11.60 14.05
N GLU A 159 -7.18 -12.61 14.47
CA GLU A 159 -7.59 -14.02 14.40
C GLU A 159 -8.79 -14.37 15.29
N ASP A 160 -8.97 -13.66 16.41
CA ASP A 160 -10.06 -13.93 17.35
C ASP A 160 -11.42 -13.39 16.86
N LEU A 161 -11.45 -12.55 15.81
CA LEU A 161 -12.68 -11.91 15.35
C LEU A 161 -13.74 -12.93 14.90
N ILE A 162 -13.32 -13.92 14.11
CA ILE A 162 -14.23 -14.97 13.59
C ILE A 162 -14.77 -15.82 14.74
N GLY A 163 -13.91 -16.21 15.68
CA GLY A 163 -14.30 -16.96 16.89
C GLY A 163 -15.29 -16.19 17.77
N ASN A 164 -15.22 -14.86 17.76
CA ASN A 164 -16.15 -13.96 18.46
C ASN A 164 -17.42 -13.63 17.65
N GLY A 165 -17.66 -14.34 16.54
CA GLY A 165 -18.86 -14.19 15.72
C GLY A 165 -18.85 -13.00 14.77
N ILE A 166 -17.71 -12.31 14.63
CA ILE A 166 -17.49 -11.26 13.64
C ILE A 166 -16.90 -11.91 12.40
N THR A 167 -17.71 -12.07 11.36
CA THR A 167 -17.33 -12.84 10.17
C THR A 167 -17.25 -11.99 8.91
N HIS A 168 -17.83 -10.79 8.91
CA HIS A 168 -17.88 -9.92 7.75
C HIS A 168 -17.57 -8.48 8.12
N TYR A 169 -17.24 -7.69 7.09
CA TYR A 169 -17.03 -6.26 7.19
C TYR A 169 -17.60 -5.55 5.97
N ARG A 170 -17.73 -4.23 6.05
CA ARG A 170 -18.12 -3.40 4.92
C ARG A 170 -17.36 -2.09 4.91
N TRP A 171 -16.87 -1.74 3.74
CA TRP A 171 -16.45 -0.37 3.44
C TRP A 171 -17.58 0.40 2.75
N SER A 172 -17.78 1.63 3.17
CA SER A 172 -18.71 2.57 2.54
C SER A 172 -18.05 3.94 2.41
N TYR A 173 -18.51 4.75 1.47
CA TYR A 173 -18.06 6.12 1.29
C TYR A 173 -19.24 7.08 1.19
N ARG A 174 -18.98 8.35 1.47
CA ARG A 174 -19.88 9.47 1.13
C ARG A 174 -19.07 10.73 0.88
N LYS A 175 -19.55 11.59 0.00
CA LYS A 175 -18.98 12.93 -0.20
C LYS A 175 -19.38 13.83 0.97
N ILE A 176 -18.40 14.53 1.53
CA ILE A 176 -18.62 15.47 2.66
C ILE A 176 -18.26 16.91 2.29
N ALA A 177 -17.44 17.11 1.26
CA ALA A 177 -17.19 18.42 0.69
C ALA A 177 -16.86 18.34 -0.80
N ASP A 178 -17.17 19.39 -1.55
CA ASP A 178 -16.70 19.56 -2.93
C ASP A 178 -15.22 20.00 -2.99
N SER A 179 -14.70 20.21 -4.20
CA SER A 179 -13.32 20.64 -4.41
C SER A 179 -13.02 22.04 -3.88
N ASN A 180 -14.03 22.90 -3.74
CA ASN A 180 -13.94 24.21 -3.10
C ASN A 180 -14.03 24.13 -1.57
N ASN A 181 -14.00 22.92 -1.01
CA ASN A 181 -14.11 22.66 0.43
C ASN A 181 -15.46 23.12 1.02
N SER A 182 -16.50 23.24 0.20
CA SER A 182 -17.87 23.52 0.64
C SER A 182 -18.54 22.23 1.06
N THR A 183 -19.22 22.23 2.21
CA THR A 183 -19.88 21.02 2.73
C THR A 183 -20.98 20.53 1.80
N VAL A 184 -21.00 19.22 1.55
CA VAL A 184 -22.01 18.54 0.73
C VAL A 184 -22.74 17.50 1.59
N SER A 185 -24.02 17.29 1.31
CA SER A 185 -24.79 16.18 1.88
C SER A 185 -24.85 15.05 0.86
N ASP A 186 -24.42 13.87 1.29
CA ASP A 186 -24.45 12.64 0.50
C ASP A 186 -24.88 11.47 1.41
N ILE A 187 -25.42 10.43 0.80
CA ILE A 187 -25.76 9.17 1.46
C ILE A 187 -24.53 8.26 1.52
N TRP A 188 -24.60 7.22 2.34
CA TRP A 188 -23.56 6.19 2.33
C TRP A 188 -23.73 5.26 1.13
N HIS A 189 -22.67 5.13 0.35
CA HIS A 189 -22.55 4.18 -0.76
C HIS A 189 -21.64 3.03 -0.33
N ALA A 190 -22.12 1.80 -0.41
CA ALA A 190 -21.29 0.63 -0.15
C ALA A 190 -20.33 0.41 -1.33
N MET A 191 -19.07 0.08 -1.03
CA MET A 191 -18.14 -0.39 -2.07
C MET A 191 -18.52 -1.82 -2.45
N ASP A 192 -18.53 -2.11 -3.76
CA ASP A 192 -19.06 -3.35 -4.32
C ASP A 192 -18.11 -4.05 -5.30
N ARG A 193 -16.95 -3.46 -5.62
CA ARG A 193 -15.90 -4.15 -6.38
C ARG A 193 -15.38 -5.34 -5.56
N GLN A 194 -15.24 -6.48 -6.23
CA GLN A 194 -14.82 -7.73 -5.60
C GLN A 194 -13.49 -7.59 -4.86
N VAL A 195 -13.35 -8.33 -3.74
CA VAL A 195 -12.09 -8.51 -3.01
C VAL A 195 -11.73 -9.97 -3.02
N VAL A 196 -10.46 -10.28 -3.31
CA VAL A 196 -10.00 -11.67 -3.43
C VAL A 196 -8.77 -11.95 -2.57
N ARG A 197 -8.59 -13.22 -2.22
CA ARG A 197 -7.34 -13.77 -1.66
C ARG A 197 -6.92 -14.97 -2.47
N HIS A 198 -5.64 -15.07 -2.79
CA HIS A 198 -5.13 -16.22 -3.52
C HIS A 198 -4.69 -17.31 -2.54
N TYR A 199 -4.97 -18.57 -2.90
CA TYR A 199 -4.39 -19.73 -2.25
C TYR A 199 -3.65 -20.60 -3.26
N ALA A 200 -2.55 -21.22 -2.82
CA ALA A 200 -1.78 -22.19 -3.58
C ALA A 200 -2.33 -23.59 -3.35
N TYR A 201 -2.44 -24.37 -4.43
CA TYR A 201 -2.75 -25.79 -4.36
C TYR A 201 -2.09 -26.56 -5.51
N VAL A 202 -1.86 -27.86 -5.30
CA VAL A 202 -1.43 -28.78 -6.36
C VAL A 202 -2.68 -29.36 -7.01
N ALA A 203 -2.88 -29.07 -8.29
CA ALA A 203 -4.02 -29.59 -9.04
C ALA A 203 -3.82 -31.09 -9.39
N PRO A 204 -4.87 -31.82 -9.81
CA PRO A 204 -4.77 -33.24 -10.17
C PRO A 204 -3.76 -33.56 -11.28
N ASP A 205 -3.35 -32.56 -12.06
CA ASP A 205 -2.30 -32.64 -13.08
C ASP A 205 -0.87 -32.53 -12.48
N GLY A 206 -0.75 -32.47 -11.16
CA GLY A 206 0.51 -32.35 -10.42
C GLY A 206 1.11 -30.94 -10.43
N ARG A 207 0.42 -29.94 -10.98
CA ARG A 207 0.97 -28.57 -11.13
C ARG A 207 0.50 -27.65 -10.01
N LEU A 208 1.43 -26.85 -9.49
CA LEU A 208 1.14 -25.74 -8.59
C LEU A 208 0.30 -24.68 -9.31
N LYS A 209 -0.81 -24.28 -8.69
CA LYS A 209 -1.71 -23.22 -9.17
C LYS A 209 -2.06 -22.29 -8.02
N PHE A 210 -2.30 -21.03 -8.37
CA PHE A 210 -2.80 -19.99 -7.46
C PHE A 210 -4.22 -19.65 -7.87
N LYS A 211 -5.19 -19.94 -7.00
CA LYS A 211 -6.60 -19.70 -7.31
C LYS A 211 -7.15 -18.55 -6.46
N PRO A 212 -7.85 -17.58 -7.06
CA PRO A 212 -8.54 -16.55 -6.31
C PRO A 212 -9.72 -17.15 -5.54
N TYR A 213 -9.83 -16.76 -4.29
CA TYR A 213 -10.98 -16.95 -3.42
C TYR A 213 -11.65 -15.58 -3.24
N THR A 214 -12.93 -15.48 -3.59
CA THR A 214 -13.68 -14.22 -3.47
C THR A 214 -14.16 -14.07 -2.05
N LEU A 215 -13.73 -12.99 -1.38
CA LEU A 215 -14.19 -12.62 -0.05
C LEU A 215 -15.49 -11.83 -0.09
N GLY A 216 -15.82 -11.21 -1.22
CA GLY A 216 -17.08 -10.50 -1.39
C GLY A 216 -17.01 -9.47 -2.51
N PRO A 217 -18.07 -8.70 -2.73
CA PRO A 217 -19.31 -8.75 -1.95
C PRO A 217 -20.02 -10.10 -2.08
N ASP A 218 -20.68 -10.55 -1.00
CA ASP A 218 -21.41 -11.83 -1.02
C ASP A 218 -22.57 -11.80 -2.01
N THR A 219 -22.50 -12.70 -2.98
CA THR A 219 -23.49 -12.87 -4.06
C THR A 219 -24.23 -14.20 -3.99
N ASP A 220 -23.88 -15.08 -3.04
CA ASP A 220 -24.52 -16.40 -2.89
C ASP A 220 -25.95 -16.25 -2.34
N PRO A 221 -27.00 -16.53 -3.12
CA PRO A 221 -28.38 -16.36 -2.66
C PRO A 221 -28.74 -17.23 -1.44
N ALA A 222 -27.94 -18.24 -1.09
CA ALA A 222 -28.13 -19.04 0.11
C ALA A 222 -27.68 -18.33 1.41
N LEU A 223 -26.87 -17.28 1.32
CA LEU A 223 -26.38 -16.54 2.47
C LEU A 223 -27.36 -15.43 2.88
N THR A 224 -27.60 -15.28 4.18
CA THR A 224 -28.46 -14.21 4.70
C THR A 224 -27.87 -12.81 4.54
N VAL A 225 -26.57 -12.72 4.22
CA VAL A 225 -25.84 -11.46 3.99
C VAL A 225 -25.92 -10.95 2.56
N THR A 226 -26.53 -11.71 1.66
CA THR A 226 -26.55 -11.39 0.23
C THR A 226 -27.33 -10.11 -0.07
N GLY A 227 -26.73 -9.25 -0.90
CA GLY A 227 -27.26 -7.93 -1.24
C GLY A 227 -26.95 -6.83 -0.22
N LEU A 228 -26.21 -7.13 0.86
CA LEU A 228 -25.79 -6.13 1.86
C LEU A 228 -24.40 -5.52 1.56
N ASN A 229 -23.74 -5.95 0.48
CA ASN A 229 -22.37 -5.60 0.09
C ASN A 229 -21.38 -5.83 1.25
N LEU A 230 -21.48 -7.02 1.85
CA LEU A 230 -20.57 -7.47 2.91
C LEU A 230 -19.44 -8.29 2.30
N PHE A 231 -18.27 -8.17 2.90
CA PHE A 231 -17.07 -8.92 2.58
C PHE A 231 -16.73 -9.82 3.76
N GLN A 232 -16.52 -11.09 3.50
CA GLN A 232 -16.06 -12.07 4.47
C GLN A 232 -14.65 -11.69 4.95
N ILE A 233 -14.43 -11.75 6.27
CA ILE A 233 -13.08 -11.79 6.82
C ILE A 233 -12.43 -13.09 6.34
N GLN A 234 -11.17 -13.00 5.87
CA GLN A 234 -10.47 -14.16 5.33
C GLN A 234 -10.59 -15.37 6.27
N PRO A 235 -11.15 -16.50 5.81
CA PRO A 235 -11.24 -17.70 6.62
C PRO A 235 -9.86 -18.18 7.07
N GLU A 236 -9.83 -18.83 8.24
CA GLU A 236 -8.62 -19.43 8.79
C GLU A 236 -7.94 -20.36 7.77
N ASP A 237 -8.70 -21.26 7.17
CA ASP A 237 -8.21 -22.19 6.15
C ASP A 237 -8.75 -21.85 4.76
N PRO A 238 -7.91 -21.94 3.70
CA PRO A 238 -8.41 -21.86 2.34
C PRO A 238 -9.21 -23.13 1.99
N PRO A 239 -10.02 -23.12 0.90
CA PRO A 239 -10.73 -24.31 0.46
C PRO A 239 -9.84 -25.52 0.14
N ALA A 240 -8.58 -25.27 -0.22
CA ALA A 240 -7.55 -26.29 -0.42
C ALA A 240 -6.16 -25.66 -0.27
N GLY A 241 -5.15 -26.47 0.09
CA GLY A 241 -3.76 -26.03 0.15
C GLY A 241 -3.53 -24.93 1.19
N SER A 242 -2.84 -23.85 0.82
CA SER A 242 -2.42 -22.80 1.75
C SER A 242 -2.67 -21.40 1.19
N TRP A 243 -3.05 -20.45 2.04
CA TRP A 243 -3.15 -19.05 1.66
C TRP A 243 -1.81 -18.53 1.15
N THR A 244 -1.84 -17.70 0.11
CA THR A 244 -0.64 -17.11 -0.49
C THR A 244 -0.70 -15.60 -0.38
N PRO A 245 0.23 -14.97 0.35
CA PRO A 245 0.08 -13.57 0.71
C PRO A 245 0.24 -12.62 -0.48
N GLN A 246 0.95 -12.97 -1.56
CA GLN A 246 1.30 -11.99 -2.61
C GLN A 246 1.40 -12.57 -4.04
N VAL A 247 0.28 -12.99 -4.62
CA VAL A 247 0.21 -13.23 -6.08
C VAL A 247 0.04 -11.92 -6.84
N ASN A 248 -0.81 -11.03 -6.33
CA ASN A 248 -0.93 -9.66 -6.76
C ASN A 248 -1.18 -8.80 -5.52
N ALA A 249 -0.26 -7.89 -5.19
CA ALA A 249 -0.35 -7.09 -3.97
C ALA A 249 -1.60 -6.18 -3.94
N HIS A 250 -2.02 -5.65 -5.09
CA HIS A 250 -3.25 -4.84 -5.21
C HIS A 250 -4.48 -5.63 -4.76
N GLU A 251 -4.59 -6.88 -5.20
CA GLU A 251 -5.76 -7.72 -4.91
C GLU A 251 -5.65 -8.41 -3.55
N ASN A 252 -4.47 -8.96 -3.21
CA ASN A 252 -4.26 -9.77 -2.02
C ASN A 252 -4.21 -8.95 -0.72
N THR A 253 -3.89 -7.65 -0.78
CA THR A 253 -3.74 -6.82 0.43
C THR A 253 -4.88 -5.83 0.62
N ALA A 254 -5.66 -5.53 -0.43
CA ALA A 254 -6.82 -4.66 -0.33
C ALA A 254 -7.91 -5.30 0.55
N SER A 255 -8.51 -4.47 1.40
CA SER A 255 -9.76 -4.78 2.10
C SER A 255 -10.98 -4.25 1.34
N ALA A 256 -10.81 -3.30 0.44
CA ALA A 256 -11.84 -2.85 -0.49
C ALA A 256 -11.18 -2.11 -1.66
N HIS A 257 -11.99 -1.77 -2.66
CA HIS A 257 -11.58 -0.95 -3.78
C HIS A 257 -12.51 0.24 -3.91
N PHE A 258 -11.99 1.43 -3.69
CA PHE A 258 -12.71 2.67 -3.89
C PHE A 258 -12.37 3.25 -5.27
N GLU A 259 -13.25 2.99 -6.25
CA GLU A 259 -13.06 3.39 -7.65
C GLU A 259 -13.39 4.87 -7.87
N THR A 260 -12.53 5.75 -7.36
CA THR A 260 -12.75 7.20 -7.39
C THR A 260 -12.91 7.78 -8.79
N HIS A 261 -12.30 7.16 -9.80
CA HIS A 261 -12.42 7.56 -11.20
C HIS A 261 -13.82 7.31 -11.80
N LEU A 262 -14.69 6.56 -11.13
CA LEU A 262 -16.08 6.32 -11.53
C LEU A 262 -17.08 7.23 -10.80
N LEU A 263 -16.61 8.03 -9.83
CA LEU A 263 -17.47 8.92 -9.06
C LEU A 263 -18.23 9.88 -9.97
N ASN A 264 -19.50 10.13 -9.60
CA ASN A 264 -20.39 11.00 -10.35
C ASN A 264 -20.46 10.65 -11.86
N GLY A 265 -20.52 9.35 -12.17
CA GLY A 265 -20.59 8.84 -13.54
C GLY A 265 -19.29 9.01 -14.34
N GLY A 266 -18.15 9.11 -13.66
CA GLY A 266 -16.83 9.34 -14.27
C GLY A 266 -16.52 10.80 -14.59
N ASN A 267 -17.35 11.74 -14.13
CA ASN A 267 -17.03 13.17 -14.26
C ASN A 267 -16.02 13.58 -13.18
N ALA A 268 -14.75 13.70 -13.55
CA ALA A 268 -13.65 14.02 -12.63
C ALA A 268 -13.86 15.34 -11.85
N TYR A 269 -14.43 16.37 -12.49
CA TYR A 269 -14.68 17.67 -11.83
C TYR A 269 -15.72 17.56 -10.72
N LEU A 270 -16.88 16.96 -11.04
CA LEU A 270 -17.95 16.75 -10.06
C LEU A 270 -17.59 15.66 -9.03
N GLY A 271 -16.73 14.72 -9.41
CA GLY A 271 -16.18 13.67 -8.56
C GLY A 271 -15.13 14.18 -7.58
N ALA A 272 -14.46 15.30 -7.84
CA ALA A 272 -13.44 15.85 -6.94
C ALA A 272 -14.02 16.37 -5.61
N GLY A 273 -13.23 16.27 -4.55
CA GLY A 273 -13.58 16.75 -3.20
C GLY A 273 -13.24 15.77 -2.08
N LYS A 274 -13.80 15.98 -0.89
CA LYS A 274 -13.51 15.15 0.29
C LYS A 274 -14.55 14.05 0.48
N TYR A 275 -14.05 12.85 0.72
CA TYR A 275 -14.84 11.66 0.97
C TYR A 275 -14.52 11.09 2.34
N GLU A 276 -15.57 10.77 3.09
CA GLU A 276 -15.46 10.00 4.32
C GLU A 276 -15.66 8.52 3.98
N LEU A 277 -14.67 7.70 4.32
CA LEU A 277 -14.72 6.25 4.22
C LEU A 277 -15.03 5.69 5.61
N LYS A 278 -15.87 4.66 5.66
CA LYS A 278 -16.34 4.02 6.88
C LYS A 278 -16.16 2.51 6.79
N LEU A 279 -15.57 1.92 7.83
CA LEU A 279 -15.40 0.47 7.99
C LEU A 279 -16.28 -0.02 9.16
N GLU A 280 -17.21 -0.91 8.85
CA GLU A 280 -18.15 -1.54 9.79
C GLU A 280 -17.91 -3.06 9.87
N LEU A 281 -18.24 -3.69 11.00
CA LEU A 281 -18.13 -5.14 11.24
C LEU A 281 -19.51 -5.78 11.39
N PHE A 282 -19.65 -7.03 10.96
CA PHE A 282 -20.92 -7.77 10.92
C PHE A 282 -20.73 -9.25 11.27
N ASN A 283 -21.80 -9.88 11.75
CA ASN A 283 -21.88 -11.33 11.90
C ASN A 283 -22.43 -12.00 10.63
N ASN A 284 -22.49 -13.33 10.66
CA ASN A 284 -22.96 -14.15 9.53
C ASN A 284 -24.47 -13.98 9.21
N ALA A 285 -25.22 -13.31 10.09
CA ALA A 285 -26.62 -12.95 9.89
C ALA A 285 -26.81 -11.54 9.32
N GLY A 286 -25.72 -10.84 8.97
CA GLY A 286 -25.76 -9.46 8.49
C GLY A 286 -26.08 -8.42 9.57
N THR A 287 -26.00 -8.80 10.85
CA THR A 287 -26.19 -7.87 11.97
C THR A 287 -24.88 -7.14 12.24
N ARG A 288 -24.94 -5.80 12.30
CA ARG A 288 -23.76 -4.97 12.61
C ARG A 288 -23.31 -5.19 14.05
N ILE A 289 -22.01 -5.42 14.23
CA ILE A 289 -21.38 -5.62 15.54
C ILE A 289 -20.57 -4.37 15.91
N PRO A 290 -20.89 -3.69 17.03
CA PRO A 290 -20.08 -2.60 17.54
C PRO A 290 -18.67 -3.06 17.89
N PHE A 291 -17.67 -2.18 17.74
CA PHE A 291 -16.29 -2.47 18.10
C PHE A 291 -16.12 -2.56 19.62
N GLN A 292 -16.88 -1.77 20.35
CA GLN A 292 -16.94 -1.83 21.81
C GLN A 292 -18.39 -2.15 22.21
N ASP A 293 -18.63 -3.40 22.59
CA ASP A 293 -19.85 -3.79 23.27
C ASP A 293 -19.49 -4.40 24.63
N GLY A 294 -19.83 -3.70 25.72
CA GLY A 294 -19.46 -4.03 27.10
C GLY A 294 -19.96 -5.38 27.62
N ALA A 295 -20.60 -6.20 26.77
CA ALA A 295 -21.05 -7.54 27.09
C ALA A 295 -20.15 -8.66 26.53
N ILE A 296 -19.48 -8.51 25.36
CA ILE A 296 -18.89 -9.68 24.66
C ILE A 296 -17.57 -9.40 23.91
N THR A 297 -17.24 -8.17 23.44
CA THR A 297 -16.01 -7.98 22.64
C THR A 297 -15.53 -6.52 22.65
N ASN A 298 -14.22 -6.34 22.84
CA ASN A 298 -13.51 -5.09 22.61
C ASN A 298 -12.62 -5.27 21.37
N VAL A 299 -13.18 -5.08 20.17
CA VAL A 299 -12.37 -4.91 18.97
C VAL A 299 -11.58 -3.62 19.13
N GLN A 300 -10.26 -3.72 19.04
CA GLN A 300 -9.38 -2.57 19.17
C GLN A 300 -8.92 -2.11 17.78
N PRO A 301 -9.54 -1.06 17.20
CA PRO A 301 -9.02 -0.44 16.01
C PRO A 301 -7.69 0.24 16.34
N VAL A 302 -6.64 -0.16 15.65
CA VAL A 302 -5.31 0.41 15.75
C VAL A 302 -4.86 0.91 14.37
N VAL A 303 -4.01 1.93 14.35
CA VAL A 303 -3.46 2.51 13.13
C VAL A 303 -1.95 2.33 13.11
N ALA A 304 -1.39 2.00 11.96
CA ALA A 304 0.05 1.89 11.81
C ALA A 304 0.74 3.24 12.05
N VAL A 305 1.88 3.18 12.74
CA VAL A 305 2.73 4.32 13.03
C VAL A 305 3.87 4.37 12.02
N GLY A 306 4.22 5.59 11.61
CA GLY A 306 5.32 5.84 10.69
C GLY A 306 4.90 5.88 9.21
N ASN A 307 5.92 5.99 8.37
CA ASN A 307 5.77 6.22 6.95
C ASN A 307 5.81 4.92 6.17
N ALA A 308 4.81 4.69 5.32
CA ALA A 308 4.85 3.67 4.29
C ALA A 308 5.73 4.12 3.10
N PRO A 309 6.31 3.18 2.33
CA PRO A 309 6.25 1.73 2.54
C PRO A 309 6.99 1.30 3.80
N PHE A 310 6.36 0.40 4.57
CA PHE A 310 6.95 -0.12 5.79
C PHE A 310 8.12 -1.04 5.43
N GLY A 311 9.31 -0.72 5.95
CA GLY A 311 10.54 -1.45 5.65
C GLY A 311 10.68 -2.76 6.45
N THR A 312 11.92 -3.15 6.72
CA THR A 312 12.24 -4.36 7.49
C THR A 312 12.18 -4.18 9.01
N SER A 313 11.92 -2.95 9.47
CA SER A 313 11.79 -2.63 10.90
C SER A 313 10.42 -3.01 11.42
N GLU A 314 10.33 -3.20 12.74
CA GLU A 314 9.05 -3.33 13.42
C GLU A 314 8.15 -2.12 13.11
N VAL A 315 6.88 -2.40 12.85
CA VAL A 315 5.86 -1.39 12.58
C VAL A 315 4.99 -1.30 13.81
N ASP A 316 5.17 -0.22 14.57
CA ASP A 316 4.34 0.06 15.72
C ASP A 316 2.89 0.40 15.33
N THR A 317 1.97 0.22 16.26
CA THR A 317 0.57 0.64 16.09
C THR A 317 0.10 1.43 17.30
N ASP A 318 -0.72 2.45 17.06
CA ASP A 318 -1.39 3.24 18.09
C ASP A 318 -2.90 2.98 18.06
N PRO A 319 -3.62 3.12 19.20
CA PRO A 319 -5.08 3.15 19.19
C PRO A 319 -5.60 4.18 18.19
N ALA A 320 -6.62 3.80 17.42
CA ALA A 320 -7.22 4.71 16.44
C ALA A 320 -7.71 6.00 17.14
N PRO A 321 -7.36 7.19 16.62
CA PRO A 321 -7.77 8.46 17.23
C PRO A 321 -9.29 8.57 17.34
N ALA A 322 -9.80 9.22 18.39
CA ALA A 322 -11.25 9.41 18.58
C ALA A 322 -11.93 10.09 17.38
N ALA A 323 -11.22 10.99 16.70
CA ALA A 323 -11.72 11.63 15.48
C ALA A 323 -11.91 10.68 14.30
N ASN A 324 -11.32 9.49 14.35
CA ASN A 324 -11.41 8.42 13.36
C ASN A 324 -12.36 7.30 13.79
N LEU A 325 -13.12 7.49 14.87
CA LEU A 325 -14.13 6.56 15.35
C LEU A 325 -15.53 7.16 15.18
N ILE A 326 -16.50 6.32 14.84
CA ILE A 326 -17.91 6.67 14.83
C ILE A 326 -18.56 6.05 16.06
N VAL A 327 -19.21 6.90 16.85
CA VAL A 327 -19.92 6.51 18.07
C VAL A 327 -21.41 6.67 17.85
N GLU A 328 -22.17 5.60 18.08
CA GLU A 328 -23.63 5.60 18.05
C GLU A 328 -24.13 5.03 19.39
N SER A 329 -25.05 5.75 20.05
CA SER A 329 -25.63 5.34 21.34
C SER A 329 -24.58 4.96 22.39
N GLY A 330 -23.45 5.68 22.42
CA GLY A 330 -22.35 5.45 23.36
C GLY A 330 -21.42 4.28 23.03
N LYS A 331 -21.61 3.58 21.91
CA LYS A 331 -20.75 2.49 21.44
C LYS A 331 -19.97 2.91 20.20
N VAL A 332 -18.70 2.53 20.11
CA VAL A 332 -17.92 2.66 18.87
C VAL A 332 -18.44 1.62 17.88
N VAL A 333 -18.95 2.05 16.72
CA VAL A 333 -19.60 1.16 15.74
C VAL A 333 -18.85 1.06 14.40
N ALA A 334 -17.92 1.97 14.14
CA ALA A 334 -17.13 1.98 12.91
C ALA A 334 -15.84 2.76 13.07
N PHE A 335 -14.86 2.40 12.24
CA PHE A 335 -13.71 3.25 11.95
C PHE A 335 -14.06 4.17 10.76
N ARG A 336 -13.49 5.37 10.75
CA ARG A 336 -13.57 6.29 9.62
C ARG A 336 -12.23 6.90 9.26
N MET A 337 -12.05 7.16 7.97
CA MET A 337 -10.95 7.96 7.43
C MET A 337 -11.49 8.91 6.38
N ILE A 338 -10.79 10.03 6.16
CA ILE A 338 -11.16 10.99 5.12
C ILE A 338 -10.02 11.09 4.13
N VAL A 339 -10.38 11.09 2.86
CA VAL A 339 -9.47 11.29 1.73
C VAL A 339 -9.97 12.45 0.90
N HIS A 340 -9.05 13.22 0.33
CA HIS A 340 -9.35 14.22 -0.69
C HIS A 340 -9.09 13.57 -2.05
N VAL A 341 -10.11 13.50 -2.89
CA VAL A 341 -10.07 12.89 -4.22
C VAL A 341 -9.96 13.97 -5.30
N ASP A 342 -9.05 13.78 -6.25
CA ASP A 342 -9.00 14.52 -7.50
C ASP A 342 -8.48 13.62 -8.64
N ASN A 343 -9.23 13.57 -9.74
CA ASN A 343 -8.92 12.79 -10.95
C ASN A 343 -8.82 13.68 -12.19
N LEU A 344 -8.71 15.00 -12.01
CA LEU A 344 -8.62 15.94 -13.12
C LEU A 344 -7.24 15.85 -13.80
N PRO A 345 -7.19 15.90 -15.14
CA PRO A 345 -5.93 16.03 -15.83
C PRO A 345 -5.39 17.47 -15.73
N CYS A 346 -4.09 17.60 -15.91
CA CYS A 346 -3.43 18.89 -16.09
C CYS A 346 -3.79 19.53 -17.43
N GLU A 347 -3.36 20.78 -17.62
CA GLU A 347 -3.28 21.47 -18.90
C GLU A 347 -1.86 22.03 -19.09
N ALA A 348 -1.33 21.89 -20.30
CA ALA A 348 0.00 22.34 -20.67
C ALA A 348 0.00 22.92 -22.10
N GLU A 349 0.45 24.15 -22.25
CA GLU A 349 0.58 24.82 -23.55
C GLU A 349 1.81 25.74 -23.52
N ILE A 350 2.58 25.79 -24.61
CA ILE A 350 3.65 26.77 -24.78
C ILE A 350 3.17 27.78 -25.81
N HIS A 351 3.25 29.08 -25.49
CA HIS A 351 2.82 30.13 -26.39
C HIS A 351 4.00 30.64 -27.22
N PRO A 352 3.77 31.09 -28.47
CA PRO A 352 4.83 31.68 -29.29
C PRO A 352 5.53 32.85 -28.58
N VAL A 353 6.86 32.79 -28.54
CA VAL A 353 7.71 33.88 -28.03
C VAL A 353 7.48 35.15 -28.83
N LYS A 354 7.56 36.31 -28.16
CA LYS A 354 7.29 37.62 -28.79
C LYS A 354 8.41 38.62 -28.57
N ILE A 355 8.61 39.51 -29.54
CA ILE A 355 9.32 40.79 -29.36
C ILE A 355 8.34 41.91 -29.71
N GLY A 356 7.93 42.69 -28.70
CA GLY A 356 6.82 43.64 -28.84
C GLY A 356 5.53 42.92 -29.23
N THR A 357 4.99 43.22 -30.41
CA THR A 357 3.77 42.58 -30.94
C THR A 357 4.05 41.50 -31.97
N VAL A 358 5.33 41.21 -32.27
CA VAL A 358 5.72 40.22 -33.27
C VAL A 358 5.93 38.88 -32.58
N GLU A 359 5.17 37.88 -33.00
CA GLU A 359 5.27 36.50 -32.52
C GLU A 359 6.22 35.69 -33.42
N ALA A 360 6.91 34.71 -32.84
CA ALA A 360 7.65 33.72 -33.62
C ALA A 360 6.66 33.01 -34.55
N ASN A 361 6.85 33.17 -35.87
CA ASN A 361 6.03 32.51 -36.87
C ASN A 361 6.28 30.97 -36.84
N PRO A 362 5.54 30.15 -37.62
CA PRO A 362 5.77 28.71 -37.65
C PRO A 362 7.19 28.27 -38.06
N CYS A 363 8.00 29.17 -38.62
CA CYS A 363 9.41 28.94 -38.95
C CYS A 363 10.37 29.35 -37.80
N GLY A 364 9.86 29.96 -36.73
CA GLY A 364 10.56 30.22 -35.47
C GLY A 364 11.47 31.46 -35.43
N PHE A 365 11.55 32.28 -36.46
CA PHE A 365 12.50 33.40 -36.45
C PHE A 365 11.92 34.68 -35.83
N LEU A 366 12.71 35.30 -34.95
CA LEU A 366 12.45 36.61 -34.36
C LEU A 366 13.67 37.51 -34.50
N ASN A 367 13.44 38.74 -34.91
CA ASN A 367 14.50 39.72 -35.08
C ASN A 367 14.47 40.79 -33.98
N TYR A 368 15.61 40.96 -33.30
CA TYR A 368 15.79 42.04 -32.34
C TYR A 368 16.52 43.22 -32.99
N SER A 369 16.08 44.44 -32.70
CA SER A 369 16.75 45.67 -33.15
C SER A 369 17.93 46.00 -32.26
N THR A 370 17.77 45.82 -30.94
CA THR A 370 18.84 45.98 -29.95
C THR A 370 18.85 44.80 -28.98
N THR A 371 19.98 44.54 -28.34
CA THR A 371 20.06 43.47 -27.33
C THR A 371 19.26 43.81 -26.05
N ALA A 372 18.77 45.04 -25.91
CA ALA A 372 17.88 45.47 -24.83
C ALA A 372 16.40 45.18 -25.12
N ASP A 373 16.06 44.75 -26.34
CA ASP A 373 14.67 44.42 -26.71
C ASP A 373 14.13 43.32 -25.80
N LEU A 374 12.89 43.50 -25.37
CA LEU A 374 12.21 42.55 -24.50
C LEU A 374 11.64 41.39 -25.33
N VAL A 375 12.03 40.20 -24.92
CA VAL A 375 11.53 38.91 -25.36
C VAL A 375 10.52 38.42 -24.33
N THR A 376 9.26 38.31 -24.73
CA THR A 376 8.17 37.78 -23.89
C THR A 376 8.12 36.28 -24.04
N LEU A 377 8.32 35.60 -22.91
CA LEU A 377 8.21 34.15 -22.75
C LEU A 377 6.91 33.87 -22.02
N SER A 378 6.10 32.94 -22.53
CA SER A 378 4.84 32.60 -21.88
C SER A 378 4.40 31.17 -22.16
N PHE A 379 3.76 30.57 -21.18
CA PHE A 379 3.24 29.21 -21.25
C PHE A 379 2.05 29.06 -20.28
N LYS A 380 1.20 28.06 -20.53
CA LYS A 380 0.13 27.66 -19.65
C LYS A 380 0.51 26.39 -18.90
N ALA A 381 0.50 26.44 -17.58
CA ALA A 381 0.64 25.27 -16.71
C ALA A 381 -0.45 25.31 -15.65
N ARG A 382 -1.45 24.42 -15.75
CA ARG A 382 -2.64 24.48 -14.90
C ARG A 382 -3.09 23.10 -14.46
N HIS A 383 -3.65 23.05 -13.26
CA HIS A 383 -4.56 22.02 -12.81
C HIS A 383 -5.72 22.74 -12.12
N GLU A 384 -6.97 22.32 -12.36
CA GLU A 384 -8.17 23.09 -11.94
C GLU A 384 -8.21 23.42 -10.44
N HIS A 385 -7.70 22.53 -9.60
CA HIS A 385 -7.60 22.71 -8.14
C HIS A 385 -6.15 22.81 -7.63
N ASP A 386 -5.21 23.18 -8.50
CA ASP A 386 -3.79 23.42 -8.18
C ASP A 386 -3.00 22.22 -7.61
N PHE A 387 -3.48 20.99 -7.83
CA PHE A 387 -2.77 19.75 -7.48
C PHE A 387 -1.81 19.28 -8.59
N ALA A 388 -0.94 20.18 -9.06
CA ALA A 388 0.10 19.85 -10.03
C ALA A 388 1.38 20.63 -9.80
N THR A 389 2.48 20.08 -10.32
CA THR A 389 3.75 20.77 -10.50
C THR A 389 4.06 20.92 -11.98
N PHE A 390 4.93 21.86 -12.33
CA PHE A 390 5.38 22.01 -13.71
C PHE A 390 6.90 22.20 -13.79
N SER A 391 7.46 21.90 -14.95
CA SER A 391 8.84 22.23 -15.33
C SER A 391 8.85 22.79 -16.74
N PHE A 392 9.19 24.07 -16.85
CA PHE A 392 9.40 24.79 -18.10
C PHE A 392 10.89 25.04 -18.30
N ASN A 393 11.39 24.75 -19.50
CA ASN A 393 12.80 24.97 -19.83
C ASN A 393 12.94 25.58 -21.24
N ILE A 394 13.85 26.54 -21.35
CA ILE A 394 14.34 27.05 -22.63
C ILE A 394 15.81 26.67 -22.76
N ASN A 395 16.11 25.81 -23.71
CA ASN A 395 17.47 25.34 -23.99
C ASN A 395 18.03 26.04 -25.23
N ARG A 396 19.24 26.59 -25.12
CA ARG A 396 19.95 27.17 -26.27
C ARG A 396 20.86 26.12 -26.91
N GLY A 397 20.40 25.56 -28.03
CA GLY A 397 21.15 24.60 -28.84
C GLY A 397 21.96 23.58 -28.01
N SER A 398 23.24 23.42 -28.35
CA SER A 398 24.16 22.49 -27.69
C SER A 398 24.76 22.97 -26.37
N VAL A 399 24.25 24.05 -25.77
CA VAL A 399 24.88 24.71 -24.60
C VAL A 399 24.06 24.53 -23.30
N GLY A 400 22.80 24.12 -23.40
CA GLY A 400 21.93 23.83 -22.25
C GLY A 400 20.93 24.94 -21.92
N SER A 401 20.38 24.89 -20.71
CA SER A 401 19.29 25.76 -20.26
C SER A 401 19.74 27.22 -20.08
N VAL A 402 18.96 28.15 -20.62
CA VAL A 402 19.19 29.61 -20.52
C VAL A 402 18.15 30.33 -19.68
N GLU A 403 16.99 29.71 -19.52
CA GLU A 403 15.84 30.15 -18.74
C GLU A 403 15.03 28.91 -18.36
N ALA A 404 14.52 28.89 -17.14
CA ALA A 404 13.70 27.80 -16.63
C ALA A 404 12.74 28.34 -15.57
N ALA A 405 11.63 27.64 -15.40
CA ALA A 405 10.74 27.83 -14.28
C ALA A 405 10.19 26.48 -13.83
N ASP A 406 10.19 26.23 -12.52
CA ASP A 406 9.63 25.03 -11.95
C ASP A 406 8.93 25.31 -10.62
N GLY A 407 7.93 24.51 -10.30
CA GLY A 407 7.19 24.67 -9.04
C GLY A 407 5.78 24.16 -9.11
N ARG A 408 4.97 24.58 -8.13
CA ARG A 408 3.52 24.30 -8.12
C ARG A 408 2.78 25.27 -9.02
N VAL A 409 1.74 24.76 -9.68
CA VAL A 409 0.81 25.59 -10.44
C VAL A 409 0.02 26.52 -9.49
N GLY A 410 -0.65 27.55 -10.04
CA GLY A 410 -1.55 28.43 -9.29
C GLY A 410 -0.86 29.54 -8.50
N SER A 411 0.44 29.75 -8.71
CA SER A 411 1.17 30.88 -8.12
C SER A 411 2.37 31.30 -8.98
N PRO A 412 2.83 32.56 -8.89
CA PRO A 412 4.06 33.03 -9.55
C PRO A 412 5.29 32.21 -9.15
N GLN A 413 6.13 31.87 -10.13
CA GLN A 413 7.38 31.09 -9.93
C GLN A 413 8.52 31.70 -10.76
N ASP A 414 9.75 31.69 -10.24
CA ASP A 414 10.98 32.08 -10.95
C ASP A 414 10.94 33.40 -11.74
N GLY A 415 10.14 34.35 -11.24
CA GLY A 415 9.95 35.66 -11.87
C GLY A 415 8.94 35.70 -13.01
N TYR A 416 8.25 34.58 -13.30
CA TYR A 416 7.05 34.57 -14.12
C TYR A 416 5.86 35.06 -13.30
N SER A 417 5.14 36.05 -13.82
CA SER A 417 3.82 36.40 -13.29
C SER A 417 2.83 35.29 -13.66
N GLU A 418 1.94 34.94 -12.74
CA GLU A 418 0.91 33.92 -12.95
C GLU A 418 -0.47 34.59 -12.91
N ALA A 419 -1.35 34.17 -13.83
CA ALA A 419 -2.77 34.44 -13.76
C ALA A 419 -3.56 33.31 -14.42
N ASN A 420 -4.37 32.59 -13.63
CA ASN A 420 -5.28 31.55 -14.12
C ASN A 420 -4.56 30.38 -14.84
N GLY A 421 -3.34 30.08 -14.42
CA GLY A 421 -2.45 29.08 -15.02
C GLY A 421 -1.61 29.60 -16.20
N GLU A 422 -1.77 30.87 -16.58
CA GLU A 422 -0.91 31.51 -17.59
C GLU A 422 0.31 32.14 -16.91
N TYR A 423 1.49 31.72 -17.33
CA TYR A 423 2.78 32.20 -16.86
C TYR A 423 3.41 33.09 -17.93
N SER A 424 3.92 34.26 -17.54
CA SER A 424 4.59 35.18 -18.46
C SER A 424 5.77 35.89 -17.81
N LYS A 425 6.86 36.06 -18.57
CA LYS A 425 8.07 36.77 -18.15
C LYS A 425 8.67 37.52 -19.33
N ASN A 426 9.13 38.75 -19.08
CA ASN A 426 9.92 39.50 -20.04
C ASN A 426 11.40 39.39 -19.67
N VAL A 427 12.22 38.96 -20.63
CA VAL A 427 13.68 38.96 -20.54
C VAL A 427 14.27 39.76 -21.70
N THR A 428 15.53 40.18 -21.63
CA THR A 428 16.16 40.86 -22.77
C THR A 428 16.73 39.86 -23.78
N ALA A 429 16.86 40.26 -25.04
CA ALA A 429 17.61 39.47 -26.02
C ALA A 429 19.06 39.19 -25.54
N ALA A 430 19.70 40.17 -24.89
CA ALA A 430 21.00 40.01 -24.25
C ALA A 430 21.02 38.87 -23.23
N TYR A 431 19.96 38.73 -22.43
CA TYR A 431 19.85 37.68 -21.43
C TYR A 431 19.89 36.31 -22.09
N LEU A 432 19.04 36.04 -23.09
CA LEU A 432 19.00 34.73 -23.77
C LEU A 432 20.30 34.42 -24.55
N LEU A 433 20.98 35.46 -25.02
CA LEU A 433 22.21 35.36 -25.82
C LEU A 433 23.50 35.40 -24.98
N ARG A 434 23.42 35.56 -23.65
CA ARG A 434 24.59 35.68 -22.77
C ARG A 434 25.51 34.46 -22.78
N ALA A 435 26.77 34.63 -22.39
CA ALA A 435 27.63 33.51 -22.06
C ALA A 435 27.05 32.71 -20.87
N LEU A 436 26.95 31.38 -20.98
CA LEU A 436 26.43 30.53 -19.90
C LEU A 436 27.52 30.03 -18.95
N THR A 437 28.78 30.17 -19.34
CA THR A 437 29.94 29.84 -18.51
C THR A 437 30.90 31.04 -18.51
N PRO A 438 31.77 31.17 -17.48
CA PRO A 438 32.75 32.26 -17.42
C PRO A 438 33.73 32.29 -18.60
N THR A 439 33.93 31.16 -19.28
CA THR A 439 34.80 31.00 -20.44
C THR A 439 34.04 30.87 -21.76
N GLY A 440 32.72 30.98 -21.74
CA GLY A 440 31.87 30.88 -22.93
C GLY A 440 31.69 32.22 -23.62
N ASP A 441 31.45 32.19 -24.92
CA ASP A 441 31.14 33.40 -25.68
C ASP A 441 29.63 33.69 -25.65
N SER A 442 29.28 34.98 -25.66
CA SER A 442 27.92 35.41 -25.96
C SER A 442 27.59 35.15 -27.44
N CYS A 443 26.35 34.79 -27.73
CA CYS A 443 25.89 34.59 -29.09
C CYS A 443 25.38 35.90 -29.70
N VAL A 444 25.55 36.07 -31.01
CA VAL A 444 24.81 37.10 -31.78
C VAL A 444 23.54 36.50 -32.40
N ARG A 445 23.56 35.19 -32.66
CA ARG A 445 22.42 34.42 -33.15
C ARG A 445 22.35 33.11 -32.38
N ALA A 446 21.15 32.68 -32.06
CA ALA A 446 20.97 31.37 -31.43
C ALA A 446 19.57 30.84 -31.69
N ALA A 447 19.47 29.50 -31.70
CA ALA A 447 18.22 28.78 -31.70
C ALA A 447 17.94 28.23 -30.29
N PHE A 448 16.68 28.22 -29.93
CA PHE A 448 16.15 27.87 -28.63
C PHE A 448 15.03 26.85 -28.80
N ALA A 449 14.98 25.88 -27.89
CA ALA A 449 13.90 24.92 -27.78
C ALA A 449 13.22 25.09 -26.43
N GLU A 450 11.89 25.15 -26.44
CA GLU A 450 11.02 25.30 -25.29
C GLU A 450 10.33 23.97 -25.00
N THR A 451 10.40 23.52 -23.76
CA THR A 451 9.75 22.29 -23.29
C THR A 451 8.98 22.58 -22.00
N LEU A 452 7.80 21.99 -21.88
CA LEU A 452 6.94 22.11 -20.72
C LEU A 452 6.38 20.75 -20.36
N SER A 453 6.55 20.33 -19.10
CA SER A 453 5.81 19.23 -18.49
C SER A 453 4.98 19.74 -17.31
N VAL A 454 3.76 19.25 -17.16
CA VAL A 454 2.86 19.54 -16.04
C VAL A 454 2.41 18.21 -15.43
N ASP A 455 2.96 17.90 -14.27
CA ASP A 455 2.79 16.64 -13.55
C ASP A 455 1.67 16.76 -12.51
N ALA A 456 0.64 15.92 -12.63
CA ALA A 456 -0.42 15.82 -11.64
C ALA A 456 0.12 15.19 -10.35
N MET A 457 -0.30 15.72 -9.19
CA MET A 457 0.15 15.22 -7.89
C MET A 457 -0.64 13.99 -7.41
N ALA A 458 -1.80 13.70 -8.01
CA ALA A 458 -2.71 12.66 -7.53
C ALA A 458 -2.05 11.28 -7.42
N THR A 459 -2.43 10.50 -6.40
CA THR A 459 -1.90 9.16 -6.12
C THR A 459 -3.01 8.15 -5.83
N ASN A 460 -2.80 6.87 -6.15
CA ASN A 460 -3.68 5.78 -5.68
C ASN A 460 -3.15 5.07 -4.42
N GLY A 461 -2.07 5.57 -3.82
CA GLY A 461 -1.38 4.91 -2.71
C GLY A 461 -0.36 3.85 -3.14
N TRP A 462 -0.17 3.63 -4.45
CA TRP A 462 0.89 2.80 -5.02
C TRP A 462 1.83 3.62 -5.89
N SER A 463 1.29 4.53 -6.69
CA SER A 463 2.05 5.41 -7.56
C SER A 463 1.32 6.73 -7.80
N ARG A 464 2.08 7.74 -8.23
CA ARG A 464 1.53 8.95 -8.86
C ARG A 464 0.78 8.56 -10.14
N LEU A 465 -0.35 9.22 -10.39
CA LEU A 465 -1.21 8.96 -11.53
C LEU A 465 -0.73 9.71 -12.78
N SER A 466 0.38 9.27 -13.36
CA SER A 466 1.03 9.98 -14.48
C SER A 466 0.20 10.09 -15.76
N TYR A 467 -0.87 9.31 -15.91
CA TYR A 467 -1.79 9.47 -17.04
C TYR A 467 -2.61 10.77 -16.97
N LEU A 468 -2.60 11.46 -15.83
CA LEU A 468 -3.20 12.79 -15.64
C LEU A 468 -2.25 13.93 -16.04
N ASP A 469 -0.96 13.64 -16.23
CA ASP A 469 0.05 14.63 -16.63
C ASP A 469 -0.22 15.17 -18.05
N ARG A 470 0.28 16.36 -18.36
CA ARG A 470 0.27 16.91 -19.71
C ARG A 470 1.62 17.53 -20.05
N ASP A 471 2.03 17.33 -21.29
CA ASP A 471 3.17 18.02 -21.88
C ASP A 471 2.68 19.08 -22.87
N GLY A 472 3.31 20.24 -22.86
CA GLY A 472 3.10 21.26 -23.88
C GLY A 472 3.76 20.82 -25.18
N MET A 473 3.11 21.10 -26.32
CA MET A 473 3.74 20.89 -27.62
C MET A 473 5.05 21.70 -27.66
N PRO A 474 6.23 21.07 -27.85
CA PRO A 474 7.49 21.79 -27.87
C PRO A 474 7.49 22.86 -28.96
N LEU A 475 7.89 24.08 -28.59
CA LEU A 475 8.12 25.17 -29.53
C LEU A 475 9.61 25.44 -29.66
N ALA A 476 9.97 26.10 -30.75
CA ALA A 476 11.33 26.52 -30.98
C ALA A 476 11.34 27.90 -31.62
N PHE A 477 12.32 28.71 -31.25
CA PHE A 477 12.54 30.01 -31.86
C PHE A 477 14.03 30.29 -32.05
N ALA A 478 14.36 31.20 -32.95
CA ALA A 478 15.70 31.68 -33.19
C ALA A 478 15.72 33.20 -33.11
N LEU A 479 16.72 33.72 -32.42
CA LEU A 479 16.98 35.16 -32.34
C LEU A 479 18.11 35.55 -33.28
N ALA A 480 17.89 36.61 -34.06
CA ALA A 480 18.91 37.25 -34.89
C ALA A 480 18.73 38.77 -34.89
N PRO A 481 19.79 39.57 -35.06
CA PRO A 481 19.62 41.02 -35.23
C PRO A 481 18.91 41.36 -36.54
N VAL A 482 18.16 42.47 -36.58
CA VAL A 482 17.50 42.97 -37.81
C VAL A 482 18.52 43.25 -38.94
N SER A 483 19.77 43.56 -38.61
CA SER A 483 20.85 43.76 -39.59
C SER A 483 21.12 42.56 -40.51
N ASP A 484 20.62 41.38 -40.14
CA ASP A 484 20.81 40.15 -40.91
C ASP A 484 19.79 39.96 -42.04
N LEU A 485 18.73 40.78 -42.07
CA LEU A 485 17.67 40.66 -43.07
C LEU A 485 18.07 41.21 -44.46
N GLY A 486 19.22 41.89 -44.57
CA GLY A 486 19.61 42.63 -45.76
C GLY A 486 18.73 43.87 -45.96
N GLU A 487 19.29 44.96 -46.50
CA GLU A 487 18.48 46.09 -47.00
C GLU A 487 17.70 45.72 -48.26
#